data_AF-A0A2S3ZRU6-F1
#
_entry.id   AF-A0A2S3ZRU6-F1
#
_cell.length_a   1.000
_cell.length_b   1.000
_cell.length_c   1.000
_cell.angle_alpha   90.00
_cell.angle_beta   90.00
_cell.angle_gamma   90.00
#
_symmetry.space_group_name_H-M   'P 1'
#
loop_
_entity.id
_entity.type
_entity.pdbx_description
1 polymer ?
#
loop_
_entity_poly.entity_id
_entity_poly.type
_entity_poly.pdbx_seq_one_letter_code
_entity_poly.pdbx_strand_id
1 'polypeptide(L)'
;MDIHTVANSFSSLWPSDRVVATTGQLLHAGLDTRIIEAGVERNLILRLRRGVYVPMHTWQGAKPWDRDKLVLAGHIAAGNGSYVYSHFSSARLHDLQLWNSSKLIHVSTPYSASPARTSQDIAVHFAKIAPRELVQRFIPGVGLAHHTSLPRTVLECAMRGSLEQAVIIGDSALHAGLNLNELAELAELAE
;
A
#
# COMPACT_ATOMS: atom_id res chain seq x y z
N MET A 1 -11.56 10.46 28.96
CA MET A 1 -11.03 9.19 29.49
C MET A 1 -9.61 9.34 30.06
N ASP A 2 -9.07 10.45 30.57
CA ASP A 2 -7.63 10.49 30.94
C ASP A 2 -6.61 10.04 29.84
N ILE A 3 -5.45 10.69 29.73
CA ILE A 3 -4.50 10.37 28.64
C ILE A 3 -3.67 9.14 28.95
N HIS A 4 -3.32 8.94 30.23
CA HIS A 4 -2.46 7.83 30.65
C HIS A 4 -3.20 6.50 30.51
N THR A 5 -4.48 6.46 30.85
CA THR A 5 -5.32 5.26 30.68
C THR A 5 -5.35 4.81 29.22
N VAL A 6 -5.64 5.73 28.30
CA VAL A 6 -5.71 5.42 26.85
C VAL A 6 -4.35 5.00 26.31
N ALA A 7 -3.27 5.70 26.68
CA ALA A 7 -1.92 5.36 26.25
C ALA A 7 -1.46 3.98 26.75
N ASN A 8 -1.79 3.63 28.00
CA ASN A 8 -1.50 2.31 28.56
C ASN A 8 -2.27 1.21 27.81
N SER A 9 -3.55 1.43 27.47
CA SER A 9 -4.32 0.48 26.66
C SER A 9 -3.65 0.20 25.32
N PHE A 10 -3.22 1.23 24.58
CA PHE A 10 -2.52 1.00 23.30
C PHE A 10 -1.16 0.33 23.50
N SER A 11 -0.41 0.68 24.54
CA SER A 11 0.91 0.09 24.80
C SER A 11 0.81 -1.41 25.12
N SER A 12 -0.26 -1.84 25.80
CA SER A 12 -0.45 -3.24 26.21
C SER A 12 -1.25 -4.08 25.22
N LEU A 13 -2.18 -3.48 24.48
CA LEU A 13 -3.16 -4.20 23.65
C LEU A 13 -2.96 -3.97 22.15
N TRP A 14 -2.02 -3.12 21.73
CA TRP A 14 -1.71 -3.05 20.31
C TRP A 14 -1.18 -4.40 19.83
N PRO A 15 -1.70 -4.97 18.73
CA PRO A 15 -1.20 -6.24 18.18
C PRO A 15 0.25 -6.08 17.74
N SER A 16 1.18 -6.63 18.53
CA SER A 16 2.62 -6.38 18.40
C SER A 16 3.23 -6.87 17.10
N ASP A 17 2.58 -7.82 16.43
CA ASP A 17 2.96 -8.32 15.11
C ASP A 17 2.57 -7.37 13.96
N ARG A 18 1.91 -6.24 14.26
CA ARG A 18 1.32 -5.35 13.26
C ARG A 18 1.87 -3.94 13.32
N VAL A 19 2.27 -3.44 12.16
CA VAL A 19 2.60 -2.02 11.96
C VAL A 19 1.35 -1.17 11.75
N VAL A 20 0.29 -1.75 11.19
CA VAL A 20 -1.03 -1.14 11.00
C VAL A 20 -2.10 -2.10 11.47
N ALA A 21 -3.20 -1.58 12.03
CA ALA A 21 -4.28 -2.42 12.54
C ALA A 21 -5.64 -1.93 12.05
N THR A 22 -6.50 -2.87 11.64
CA THR A 22 -7.90 -2.58 11.32
C THR A 22 -8.73 -2.44 12.60
N THR A 23 -9.90 -1.80 12.52
CA THR A 23 -10.83 -1.76 13.66
C THR A 23 -11.11 -3.16 14.20
N GLY A 24 -11.34 -4.15 13.34
CA GLY A 24 -11.60 -5.54 13.77
C GLY A 24 -10.43 -6.15 14.54
N GLN A 25 -9.19 -5.85 14.13
CA GLN A 25 -7.98 -6.32 14.83
C GLN A 25 -7.80 -5.65 16.19
N LEU A 26 -8.06 -4.34 16.29
CA LEU A 26 -8.01 -3.61 17.55
C LEU A 26 -9.08 -4.10 18.52
N LEU A 27 -10.32 -4.30 18.04
CA LEU A 27 -11.41 -4.87 18.84
C LEU A 27 -11.07 -6.28 19.34
N HIS A 28 -10.50 -7.12 18.47
CA HIS A 28 -10.06 -8.46 18.85
C HIS A 28 -8.95 -8.44 19.91
N ALA A 29 -8.08 -7.44 19.87
CA ALA A 29 -7.05 -7.23 20.88
C ALA A 29 -7.57 -6.60 22.18
N GLY A 30 -8.88 -6.29 22.28
CA GLY A 30 -9.51 -5.74 23.47
C GLY A 30 -9.55 -4.21 23.53
N LEU A 31 -9.15 -3.51 22.46
CA LEU A 31 -9.32 -2.06 22.33
C LEU A 31 -10.71 -1.76 21.79
N ASP A 32 -11.63 -1.39 22.69
CA ASP A 32 -12.99 -1.01 22.30
C ASP A 32 -13.04 0.27 21.44
N THR A 33 -14.18 0.51 20.80
CA THR A 33 -14.39 1.68 19.92
C THR A 33 -14.14 3.00 20.64
N ARG A 34 -14.48 3.10 21.93
CA ARG A 34 -14.32 4.34 22.72
C ARG A 34 -12.84 4.64 22.98
N ILE A 35 -12.03 3.62 23.24
CA ILE A 35 -10.58 3.73 23.38
C ILE A 35 -9.96 4.10 22.02
N ILE A 36 -10.43 3.50 20.92
CA ILE A 36 -9.96 3.84 19.57
C ILE A 36 -10.23 5.31 19.24
N GLU A 37 -11.46 5.78 19.45
CA GLU A 37 -11.86 7.18 19.23
C GLU A 37 -11.03 8.14 20.08
N ALA A 38 -10.91 7.87 21.39
CA ALA A 38 -10.08 8.65 22.29
C ALA A 38 -8.59 8.65 21.87
N GLY A 39 -8.10 7.54 21.31
CA GLY A 39 -6.74 7.42 20.78
C GLY A 39 -6.48 8.32 19.57
N VAL A 40 -7.46 8.43 18.67
CA VAL A 40 -7.39 9.34 17.52
C VAL A 40 -7.45 10.79 18.00
N GLU A 41 -8.42 11.14 18.85
CA GLU A 41 -8.59 12.50 19.39
C GLU A 41 -7.34 12.99 20.13
N ARG A 42 -6.63 12.07 20.82
CA ARG A 42 -5.42 12.36 21.61
C ARG A 42 -4.12 12.18 20.83
N ASN A 43 -4.18 11.95 19.52
CA ASN A 43 -2.99 11.72 18.67
C ASN A 43 -2.10 10.56 19.14
N LEU A 44 -2.66 9.52 19.76
CA LEU A 44 -1.92 8.30 20.12
C LEU A 44 -1.82 7.32 18.96
N ILE A 45 -2.85 7.33 18.10
CA ILE A 45 -2.89 6.61 16.83
C ILE A 45 -3.32 7.58 15.73
N LEU A 46 -2.82 7.36 14.52
CA LEU A 46 -3.26 8.05 13.31
C LEU A 46 -4.19 7.15 12.50
N ARG A 47 -5.29 7.72 12.03
CA ARG A 47 -6.19 7.05 11.08
C ARG A 47 -5.65 7.22 9.65
N LEU A 48 -5.10 6.14 9.07
CA LEU A 48 -4.61 6.14 7.69
C LEU A 48 -5.75 6.17 6.68
N ARG A 49 -6.82 5.42 6.97
CA ARG A 49 -8.07 5.41 6.20
C ARG A 49 -9.22 4.94 7.09
N ARG A 50 -10.42 4.89 6.54
CA ARG A 50 -11.60 4.44 7.30
C ARG A 50 -11.39 3.03 7.87
N GLY A 51 -11.25 2.94 9.19
CA GLY A 51 -11.13 1.69 9.93
C GLY A 51 -9.73 1.07 9.95
N VAL A 52 -8.68 1.84 9.62
CA VAL A 52 -7.29 1.39 9.70
C VAL A 52 -6.43 2.45 10.36
N TYR A 53 -5.58 2.01 11.28
CA TYR A 53 -4.82 2.88 12.16
C TYR A 53 -3.35 2.47 12.20
N VAL A 54 -2.49 3.43 12.52
CA VAL A 54 -1.07 3.25 12.80
C VAL A 54 -0.74 3.95 14.12
N PRO A 55 0.18 3.43 14.95
CA PRO A 55 0.62 4.17 16.14
C PRO A 55 1.26 5.50 15.73
N MET A 56 0.96 6.58 16.46
CA MET A 56 1.46 7.91 16.09
C MET A 56 2.98 7.98 16.12
N HIS A 57 3.64 7.31 17.08
CA HIS A 57 5.10 7.25 17.16
C HIS A 57 5.71 6.60 15.92
N THR A 58 5.10 5.53 15.38
CA THR A 58 5.52 4.87 14.14
C THR A 58 5.40 5.82 12.95
N TRP A 59 4.28 6.56 12.85
CA TRP A 59 4.08 7.53 11.77
C TRP A 59 5.07 8.69 11.82
N GLN A 60 5.29 9.26 13.01
CA GLN A 60 6.20 10.38 13.20
C GLN A 60 7.66 10.00 12.95
N GLY A 61 8.06 8.79 13.38
CA GLY A 61 9.40 8.26 13.14
C GLY A 61 9.68 7.84 11.69
N ALA A 62 8.65 7.61 10.88
CA ALA A 62 8.80 7.23 9.48
C ALA A 62 9.24 8.41 8.60
N LYS A 63 10.20 8.15 7.70
CA LYS A 63 10.58 9.10 6.64
C LYS A 63 9.43 9.25 5.63
N PRO A 64 9.38 10.33 4.82
CA PRO A 64 8.27 10.54 3.90
C PRO A 64 7.95 9.35 2.98
N TRP A 65 8.96 8.66 2.47
CA TRP A 65 8.77 7.47 1.61
C TRP A 65 8.31 6.24 2.40
N ASP A 66 8.69 6.12 3.68
CA ASP A 66 8.21 5.04 4.56
C ASP A 66 6.74 5.27 4.95
N ARG A 67 6.30 6.54 5.06
CA ARG A 67 4.89 6.89 5.28
C ARG A 67 4.00 6.44 4.12
N ASP A 68 4.47 6.59 2.88
CA ASP A 68 3.74 6.05 1.72
C ASP A 68 3.60 4.52 1.79
N LYS A 69 4.65 3.81 2.27
CA LYS A 69 4.57 2.37 2.53
C LYS A 69 3.57 2.04 3.63
N LEU A 70 3.48 2.85 4.70
CA LEU A 70 2.47 2.69 5.76
C LEU A 70 1.04 2.90 5.25
N VAL A 71 0.81 3.91 4.40
CA VAL A 71 -0.50 4.15 3.77
C VAL A 71 -0.90 2.97 2.89
N LEU A 72 0.03 2.47 2.07
CA LEU A 72 -0.18 1.27 1.25
C LEU A 72 -0.46 0.04 2.10
N ALA A 73 0.31 -0.20 3.17
CA ALA A 73 0.06 -1.27 4.12
C ALA A 73 -1.35 -1.17 4.73
N GLY A 74 -1.77 0.03 5.11
CA GLY A 74 -3.13 0.26 5.62
C GLY A 74 -4.21 -0.06 4.57
N HIS A 75 -3.95 0.24 3.30
CA HIS A 75 -4.86 -0.13 2.21
C HIS A 75 -4.93 -1.66 2.02
N ILE A 76 -3.79 -2.35 2.06
CA ILE A 76 -3.70 -3.82 1.96
C ILE A 76 -4.45 -4.49 3.11
N ALA A 77 -4.20 -4.06 4.35
CA ALA A 77 -4.84 -4.62 5.54
C ALA A 77 -6.37 -4.52 5.49
N ALA A 78 -6.91 -3.39 4.99
CA ALA A 78 -8.35 -3.23 4.82
C ALA A 78 -8.92 -3.93 3.58
N GLY A 79 -8.10 -4.16 2.55
CA GLY A 79 -8.53 -4.79 1.31
C GLY A 79 -8.65 -6.31 1.38
N ASN A 80 -7.97 -6.95 2.35
CA ASN A 80 -8.03 -8.40 2.57
C ASN A 80 -7.84 -9.23 1.28
N GLY A 81 -6.83 -8.89 0.46
CA GLY A 81 -6.54 -9.57 -0.81
C GLY A 81 -7.47 -9.24 -1.98
N SER A 82 -8.41 -8.30 -1.82
CA SER A 82 -9.41 -7.99 -2.87
C SER A 82 -8.89 -7.10 -4.00
N TYR A 83 -7.69 -6.53 -3.89
CA TYR A 83 -7.13 -5.58 -4.85
C TYR A 83 -5.89 -6.15 -5.52
N VAL A 84 -5.72 -5.84 -6.80
CA VAL A 84 -4.47 -6.01 -7.54
C VAL A 84 -3.78 -4.65 -7.63
N TYR A 85 -2.69 -4.47 -6.90
CA TYR A 85 -1.89 -3.23 -6.93
C TYR A 85 -1.05 -3.17 -8.20
N SER A 86 -0.92 -1.97 -8.76
CA SER A 86 -0.23 -1.73 -10.03
C SER A 86 0.60 -0.45 -9.99
N HIS A 87 1.33 -0.15 -11.07
CA HIS A 87 2.13 1.08 -11.19
C HIS A 87 2.99 1.37 -9.93
N PHE A 88 2.98 2.61 -9.44
CA PHE A 88 3.76 3.06 -8.28
C PHE A 88 3.41 2.36 -6.95
N SER A 89 2.24 1.73 -6.83
CA SER A 89 1.92 0.90 -5.66
C SER A 89 2.59 -0.47 -5.75
N SER A 90 2.60 -1.09 -6.93
CA SER A 90 3.37 -2.32 -7.15
C SER A 90 4.88 -2.07 -7.08
N ALA A 91 5.36 -0.92 -7.56
CA ALA A 91 6.78 -0.57 -7.44
C ALA A 91 7.22 -0.48 -5.97
N ARG A 92 6.37 0.07 -5.09
CA ARG A 92 6.60 0.05 -3.64
C ARG A 92 6.59 -1.37 -3.06
N LEU A 93 5.74 -2.26 -3.57
CA LEU A 93 5.67 -3.66 -3.16
C LEU A 93 6.85 -4.48 -3.64
N HIS A 94 7.47 -4.13 -4.77
CA HIS A 94 8.74 -4.71 -5.22
C HIS A 94 9.96 -4.10 -4.53
N ASP A 95 9.76 -3.22 -3.54
CA ASP A 95 10.81 -2.48 -2.84
C ASP A 95 11.73 -1.67 -3.78
N LEU A 96 11.19 -1.21 -4.91
CA LEU A 96 11.91 -0.36 -5.85
C LEU A 96 12.10 1.04 -5.29
N GLN A 97 13.14 1.71 -5.76
CA GLN A 97 13.35 3.13 -5.50
C GLN A 97 12.30 3.97 -6.25
N LEU A 98 11.70 4.94 -5.57
CA LEU A 98 10.77 5.90 -6.16
C LEU A 98 11.19 7.32 -5.83
N TRP A 99 11.02 8.23 -6.78
CA TRP A 99 11.24 9.65 -6.59
C TRP A 99 10.04 10.46 -7.08
N ASN A 100 9.56 11.36 -6.22
CA ASN A 100 8.42 12.25 -6.50
C ASN A 100 7.20 11.53 -7.13
N SER A 101 6.95 10.28 -6.74
CA SER A 101 5.90 9.46 -7.34
C SER A 101 4.53 9.78 -6.75
N SER A 102 3.47 9.36 -7.46
CA SER A 102 2.10 9.50 -6.97
C SER A 102 1.94 8.90 -5.57
N LYS A 103 1.25 9.66 -4.70
CA LYS A 103 0.86 9.24 -3.34
C LYS A 103 -0.45 8.45 -3.33
N LEU A 104 -1.19 8.43 -4.44
CA LEU A 104 -2.40 7.64 -4.57
C LEU A 104 -2.06 6.14 -4.52
N ILE A 105 -3.03 5.34 -4.11
CA ILE A 105 -2.93 3.88 -4.21
C ILE A 105 -3.40 3.46 -5.60
N HIS A 106 -2.50 2.88 -6.38
CA HIS A 106 -2.78 2.43 -7.74
C HIS A 106 -3.26 0.98 -7.71
N VAL A 107 -4.46 0.74 -8.24
CA VAL A 107 -5.03 -0.62 -8.38
C VAL A 107 -5.53 -0.83 -9.79
N SER A 108 -5.41 -2.06 -10.28
CA SER A 108 -5.94 -2.49 -11.58
C SER A 108 -7.21 -3.31 -11.42
N THR A 109 -8.20 -3.07 -12.28
CA THR A 109 -9.47 -3.81 -12.35
C THR A 109 -9.72 -4.31 -13.77
N PRO A 110 -10.26 -5.53 -13.94
CA PRO A 110 -10.62 -6.07 -15.25
C PRO A 110 -11.95 -5.51 -15.79
N TYR A 111 -12.66 -4.69 -15.01
CA TYR A 111 -13.92 -4.04 -15.40
C TYR A 111 -13.78 -2.52 -15.33
N SER A 112 -14.46 -1.82 -16.25
CA SER A 112 -14.55 -0.36 -16.19
C SER A 112 -15.23 0.05 -14.89
N ALA A 113 -14.47 0.70 -14.00
CA ALA A 113 -15.03 1.22 -12.77
C ALA A 113 -15.78 2.52 -13.07
N SER A 114 -17.06 2.59 -12.73
CA SER A 114 -17.79 3.87 -12.77
C SER A 114 -17.11 4.89 -11.85
N PRO A 115 -16.80 6.11 -12.33
CA PRO A 115 -16.09 7.14 -11.56
C PRO A 115 -16.73 7.49 -10.20
N ALA A 116 -18.02 7.20 -10.04
CA ALA A 116 -18.83 7.55 -8.88
C ALA A 116 -18.49 6.79 -7.57
N ARG A 117 -17.57 5.81 -7.59
CA ARG A 117 -17.24 4.97 -6.41
C ARG A 117 -15.75 4.88 -6.10
N THR A 118 -14.92 5.74 -6.67
CA THR A 118 -13.49 5.74 -6.38
C THR A 118 -13.20 6.65 -5.20
N SER A 119 -12.67 6.10 -4.11
CA SER A 119 -12.24 6.91 -2.98
C SER A 119 -11.09 7.84 -3.41
N GLN A 120 -11.03 9.04 -2.83
CA GLN A 120 -10.09 10.10 -3.24
C GLN A 120 -8.61 9.71 -3.08
N ASP A 121 -8.32 8.64 -2.34
CA ASP A 121 -6.99 8.08 -2.08
C ASP A 121 -6.55 7.00 -3.08
N ILE A 122 -7.38 6.62 -4.06
CA ILE A 122 -7.12 5.52 -4.99
C ILE A 122 -7.13 6.00 -6.45
N ALA A 123 -6.16 5.56 -7.24
CA ALA A 123 -6.17 5.60 -8.69
C ALA A 123 -6.53 4.21 -9.25
N VAL A 124 -7.72 4.10 -9.85
CA VAL A 124 -8.19 2.84 -10.45
C VAL A 124 -7.87 2.83 -11.94
N HIS A 125 -7.18 1.79 -12.38
CA HIS A 125 -6.78 1.59 -13.77
C HIS A 125 -7.56 0.42 -14.37
N PHE A 126 -8.03 0.61 -15.59
CA PHE A 126 -8.60 -0.49 -16.36
C PHE A 126 -7.48 -1.25 -17.05
N ALA A 127 -7.21 -2.48 -16.60
CA ALA A 127 -6.20 -3.33 -17.18
C ALA A 127 -6.53 -4.80 -16.91
N LYS A 128 -6.48 -5.63 -17.96
CA LYS A 128 -6.44 -7.08 -17.80
C LYS A 128 -5.03 -7.48 -17.41
N ILE A 129 -4.89 -8.13 -16.26
CA ILE A 129 -3.61 -8.67 -15.78
C ILE A 129 -3.61 -10.16 -16.05
N ALA A 130 -2.66 -10.64 -16.86
CA ALA A 130 -2.55 -12.07 -17.13
C ALA A 130 -2.10 -12.83 -15.87
N PRO A 131 -2.43 -14.12 -15.71
CA PRO A 131 -2.01 -14.89 -14.54
C PRO A 131 -0.50 -14.87 -14.30
N ARG A 132 0.32 -14.89 -15.36
CA ARG A 132 1.80 -14.79 -15.29
C ARG A 132 2.29 -13.42 -14.79
N GLU A 133 1.47 -12.39 -14.91
CA GLU A 133 1.77 -11.02 -14.49
C GLU A 133 1.24 -10.73 -13.08
N LEU A 134 0.56 -11.69 -12.44
CA LEU A 134 0.02 -11.54 -11.09
C LEU A 134 0.98 -12.16 -10.07
N VAL A 135 1.46 -11.33 -9.16
CA VAL A 135 2.28 -11.75 -8.02
C VAL A 135 1.43 -11.72 -6.76
N GLN A 136 1.49 -12.79 -5.97
CA GLN A 136 0.89 -12.86 -4.65
C GLN A 136 2.01 -12.83 -3.60
N ARG A 137 1.90 -11.92 -2.63
CA ARG A 137 2.89 -11.77 -1.56
C ARG A 137 2.19 -11.60 -0.22
N PHE A 138 2.53 -12.45 0.73
CA PHE A 138 2.15 -12.24 2.13
C PHE A 138 3.12 -11.26 2.79
N ILE A 139 2.58 -10.19 3.38
CA ILE A 139 3.35 -9.16 4.08
C ILE A 139 3.10 -9.34 5.59
N PRO A 140 4.12 -9.72 6.38
CA PRO A 140 3.99 -9.88 7.82
C PRO A 140 3.38 -8.63 8.48
N GLY A 141 2.42 -8.85 9.39
CA GLY A 141 1.73 -7.77 10.09
C GLY A 141 0.71 -6.99 9.27
N VAL A 142 0.63 -7.21 7.95
CA VAL A 142 -0.26 -6.46 7.03
C VAL A 142 -1.30 -7.39 6.41
N GLY A 143 -0.88 -8.46 5.72
CA GLY A 143 -1.77 -9.41 5.06
C GLY A 143 -1.34 -9.77 3.64
N LEU A 144 -2.25 -10.42 2.90
CA LEU A 144 -2.03 -10.82 1.51
C LEU A 144 -2.20 -9.64 0.55
N ALA A 145 -1.17 -9.40 -0.26
CA ALA A 145 -1.20 -8.45 -1.37
C ALA A 145 -1.12 -9.19 -2.70
N HIS A 146 -1.94 -8.75 -3.66
CA HIS A 146 -1.80 -9.12 -5.07
C HIS A 146 -1.28 -7.92 -5.83
N HIS A 147 -0.27 -8.07 -6.66
CA HIS A 147 0.30 -6.95 -7.42
C HIS A 147 0.90 -7.40 -8.75
N THR A 148 1.17 -6.44 -9.64
CA THR A 148 1.75 -6.73 -10.95
C THR A 148 3.17 -7.27 -10.83
N SER A 149 3.58 -8.13 -11.76
CA SER A 149 4.95 -8.64 -11.88
C SER A 149 5.96 -7.51 -12.06
N LEU A 150 7.24 -7.79 -11.82
CA LEU A 150 8.28 -6.76 -11.90
C LEU A 150 8.36 -6.13 -13.31
N PRO A 151 8.43 -6.89 -14.42
CA PRO A 151 8.40 -6.31 -15.77
C PRO A 151 7.14 -5.48 -16.04
N ARG A 152 5.96 -6.01 -15.69
CA ARG A 152 4.68 -5.32 -15.86
C ARG A 152 4.63 -4.00 -15.09
N THR A 153 5.14 -4.00 -13.86
CA THR A 153 5.18 -2.81 -13.00
C THR A 153 6.07 -1.73 -13.61
N VAL A 154 7.25 -2.11 -14.13
CA VAL A 154 8.19 -1.16 -14.76
C VAL A 154 7.57 -0.54 -16.00
N LEU A 155 6.95 -1.34 -16.87
CA LEU A 155 6.24 -0.85 -18.06
C LEU A 155 5.13 0.13 -17.69
N GLU A 156 4.25 -0.24 -16.76
CA GLU A 156 3.15 0.63 -16.31
C GLU A 156 3.63 1.94 -15.68
N CYS A 157 4.74 1.90 -14.92
CA CYS A 157 5.35 3.12 -14.37
C CYS A 157 5.95 3.98 -15.47
N ALA A 158 6.63 3.40 -16.45
CA ALA A 158 7.25 4.12 -17.56
C ALA A 158 6.20 4.78 -18.47
N MET A 159 5.06 4.12 -18.71
CA MET A 159 3.96 4.67 -19.53
C MET A 159 3.25 5.86 -18.89
N ARG A 160 3.36 6.04 -17.57
CA ARG A 160 2.59 7.05 -16.82
C ARG A 160 3.44 8.09 -16.10
N GLY A 161 4.67 7.74 -15.74
CA GLY A 161 5.60 8.61 -15.03
C GLY A 161 6.32 9.58 -15.96
N SER A 162 7.08 10.50 -15.36
CA SER A 162 8.07 11.27 -16.09
C SER A 162 9.28 10.41 -16.48
N LEU A 163 10.12 10.90 -17.39
CA LEU A 163 11.34 10.21 -17.79
C LEU A 163 12.24 9.90 -16.58
N GLU A 164 12.38 10.85 -15.65
CA GLU A 164 13.19 10.68 -14.43
C GLU A 164 12.65 9.55 -13.55
N GLN A 165 11.32 9.48 -13.39
CA GLN A 165 10.68 8.41 -12.63
C GLN A 165 10.90 7.04 -13.29
N ALA A 166 10.75 6.98 -14.62
CA ALA A 166 10.95 5.76 -15.39
C ALA A 166 12.39 5.25 -15.28
N VAL A 167 13.39 6.15 -15.39
CA VAL A 167 14.81 5.80 -15.26
C VAL A 167 15.12 5.28 -13.86
N ILE A 168 14.66 5.96 -12.81
CA ILE A 168 14.92 5.55 -11.41
C ILE A 168 14.30 4.18 -11.12
N ILE A 169 13.05 3.97 -11.53
CA ILE A 169 12.35 2.70 -11.32
C ILE A 169 13.00 1.59 -12.16
N GLY A 170 13.36 1.89 -13.41
CA GLY A 170 14.05 0.94 -14.30
C GLY A 170 15.40 0.50 -13.76
N ASP A 171 16.25 1.45 -13.33
CA ASP A 171 17.55 1.16 -12.73
C ASP A 171 17.42 0.32 -11.45
N SER A 172 16.50 0.70 -10.56
CA SER A 172 16.20 -0.08 -9.36
C SER A 172 15.69 -1.49 -9.68
N ALA A 173 14.89 -1.64 -10.73
CA ALA A 173 14.35 -2.93 -11.15
C ALA A 173 15.43 -3.83 -11.76
N LEU A 174 16.35 -3.27 -12.55
CA LEU A 174 17.52 -3.99 -13.06
C LEU A 174 18.39 -4.52 -11.91
N HIS A 175 18.66 -3.70 -10.90
CA HIS A 175 19.34 -4.14 -9.69
C HIS A 175 18.57 -5.24 -8.92
N ALA A 176 17.23 -5.22 -8.99
CA ALA A 176 16.37 -6.24 -8.39
C ALA A 176 16.22 -7.52 -9.24
N GLY A 177 16.91 -7.61 -10.38
CA GLY A 177 16.92 -8.80 -11.24
C GLY A 177 15.86 -8.79 -12.36
N LEU A 178 15.39 -7.61 -12.78
CA LEU A 178 14.52 -7.49 -13.96
C LEU A 178 15.18 -8.10 -15.20
N ASN A 179 14.45 -8.98 -15.88
CA ASN A 179 14.82 -9.50 -17.18
C ASN A 179 14.36 -8.53 -18.28
N LEU A 180 15.31 -7.95 -19.02
CA LEU A 180 15.03 -6.99 -20.09
C LEU A 180 14.25 -7.61 -21.26
N ASN A 181 14.44 -8.91 -21.54
CA ASN A 181 13.71 -9.57 -22.63
C ASN A 181 12.21 -9.68 -22.30
N GLU A 182 11.87 -10.02 -21.05
CA GLU A 182 10.46 -10.07 -20.60
C GLU A 182 9.81 -8.69 -20.65
N LEU A 183 10.57 -7.63 -20.35
CA LEU A 183 10.07 -6.26 -20.48
C LEU A 183 9.83 -5.86 -21.94
N ALA A 184 10.76 -6.19 -22.84
CA ALA A 184 10.64 -5.91 -24.26
C ALA A 184 9.43 -6.63 -24.88
N GLU A 185 9.26 -7.93 -24.60
CA GLU A 185 8.09 -8.71 -25.03
C GLU A 185 6.76 -8.09 -24.55
N LEU A 186 6.72 -7.57 -23.32
CA LEU A 186 5.53 -6.88 -22.82
C LEU A 186 5.27 -5.54 -23.50
N ALA A 187 6.31 -4.81 -23.86
CA ALA A 187 6.18 -3.52 -24.55
C ALA A 187 5.65 -3.71 -25.97
N GLU A 188 6.12 -4.72 -26.69
CA GLU A 188 5.62 -5.06 -28.04
C GLU A 188 4.13 -5.43 -28.04
N LEU A 189 3.64 -6.07 -26.97
CA LEU A 189 2.22 -6.41 -26.82
C LEU A 189 1.35 -5.21 -26.42
N ALA A 190 1.95 -4.08 -26.04
CA ALA A 190 1.26 -2.88 -25.60
C ALA A 190 1.10 -1.82 -26.72
N GLU A 191 1.78 -2.00 -27.86
CA GLU A 191 1.60 -1.23 -29.11
C GLU A 191 0.38 -1.71 -29.92
#